data_AF-A0A3M2LB69-F1
#
_entry.id   AF-A0A3M2LB69-F1
#
_cell.length_a   1.000
_cell.length_b   1.000
_cell.length_c   1.000
_cell.angle_alpha   90.00
_cell.angle_beta   90.00
_cell.angle_gamma   90.00
#
_symmetry.space_group_name_H-M   'P 1'
#
loop_
_entity.id
_entity.type
_entity.pdbx_description
1 polymer ?
#
loop_
_entity_poly.entity_id
_entity_poly.type
_entity_poly.pdbx_seq_one_letter_code
_entity_poly.pdbx_strand_id
1 'polypeptide(L)'
;MSETTRVVIVGGGMAGARLARTLGAARALAVTVVAQEQHPAYNRVLLAEVVAGRYPAEVIALPSAGPAVTWRGGLSATVLDRERRLVRCADGTELPYDVLVLATGSEPVAAPPTEPEGGRGGQPPAGVHPLRTLDDAHAVAGAAGPGVRAVVVGG
;
A
#
# COMPACT_ATOMS: atom_id res chain seq x y z
N MET A 1 -6.06 16.69 -32.22
CA MET A 1 -6.57 16.21 -30.91
C MET A 1 -5.35 15.76 -30.13
N SER A 2 -5.02 16.34 -28.96
CA SER A 2 -3.87 15.84 -28.20
C SER A 2 -4.26 14.51 -27.57
N GLU A 3 -3.56 13.45 -27.92
CA GLU A 3 -3.78 12.12 -27.37
C GLU A 3 -3.54 12.14 -25.84
N THR A 4 -4.47 11.56 -25.08
CA THR A 4 -4.36 11.48 -23.62
C THR A 4 -3.44 10.32 -23.25
N THR A 5 -2.33 10.61 -22.56
CA THR A 5 -1.38 9.59 -22.11
C THR A 5 -1.91 8.85 -20.88
N ARG A 6 -2.01 7.53 -20.95
CA ARG A 6 -2.42 6.67 -19.83
C ARG A 6 -1.24 6.39 -18.91
N VAL A 7 -1.36 6.79 -17.65
CA VAL A 7 -0.37 6.54 -16.61
C VAL A 7 -0.95 5.58 -15.59
N VAL A 8 -0.33 4.41 -15.43
CA VAL A 8 -0.68 3.46 -14.37
C VAL A 8 0.39 3.52 -13.30
N ILE A 9 -0.02 3.73 -12.05
CA ILE A 9 0.84 3.73 -10.86
C ILE A 9 0.47 2.50 -10.03
N VAL A 10 1.41 1.59 -9.85
CA VAL A 10 1.24 0.41 -8.99
C VAL A 10 1.80 0.73 -7.61
N GLY A 11 0.93 0.87 -6.62
CA GLY A 11 1.25 1.23 -5.23
C GLY A 11 0.54 2.50 -4.78
N GLY A 12 -0.35 2.36 -3.80
CA GLY A 12 -1.11 3.46 -3.18
C GLY A 12 -0.45 4.09 -1.95
N GLY A 13 0.83 3.80 -1.69
CA GLY A 13 1.57 4.40 -0.57
C GLY A 13 1.89 5.89 -0.79
N MET A 14 2.64 6.48 0.14
CA MET A 14 2.97 7.93 0.13
C MET A 14 3.57 8.41 -1.20
N ALA A 15 4.46 7.61 -1.80
CA ALA A 15 5.10 7.95 -3.08
C ALA A 15 4.10 7.94 -4.25
N GLY A 16 3.30 6.87 -4.38
CA GLY A 16 2.31 6.75 -5.44
C GLY A 16 1.20 7.80 -5.33
N ALA A 17 0.72 8.06 -4.11
CA ALA A 17 -0.29 9.10 -3.86
C ALA A 17 0.24 10.51 -4.16
N ARG A 18 1.48 10.82 -3.78
CA ARG A 18 2.11 12.11 -4.10
C ARG A 18 2.25 12.29 -5.61
N LEU A 19 2.72 11.27 -6.32
CA LEU A 19 2.86 11.32 -7.78
C LEU A 19 1.50 11.49 -8.45
N ALA A 20 0.50 10.71 -8.04
CA ALA A 20 -0.85 10.78 -8.59
C ALA A 20 -1.45 12.19 -8.44
N ARG A 21 -1.27 12.84 -7.28
CA ARG A 21 -1.67 14.24 -7.06
C ARG A 21 -1.00 15.20 -8.04
N THR A 22 0.31 15.06 -8.23
CA THR A 22 1.07 15.91 -9.14
C THR A 22 0.62 15.73 -10.59
N LEU A 23 0.40 14.48 -11.03
CA LEU A 23 0.00 14.18 -12.40
C LEU A 23 -1.48 14.45 -12.68
N GLY A 24 -2.37 14.28 -11.70
CA GLY A 24 -3.81 14.52 -11.85
C GLY A 24 -4.17 15.98 -12.12
N ALA A 25 -3.25 16.93 -11.88
CA ALA A 25 -3.42 18.33 -12.26
C ALA A 25 -3.15 18.60 -13.76
N ALA A 26 -2.55 17.65 -14.49
CA ALA A 26 -2.21 17.81 -15.90
C ALA A 26 -3.38 17.40 -16.82
N ARG A 27 -3.73 18.26 -17.78
CA ARG A 27 -4.90 18.09 -18.66
C ARG A 27 -4.79 16.96 -19.70
N ALA A 28 -3.59 16.42 -19.93
CA ALA A 28 -3.33 15.43 -20.98
C ALA A 28 -2.98 14.03 -20.42
N LEU A 29 -3.20 13.79 -19.12
CA LEU A 29 -2.89 12.51 -18.47
C LEU A 29 -4.16 11.85 -17.93
N ALA A 30 -4.32 10.56 -18.23
CA ALA A 30 -5.29 9.70 -17.57
C ALA A 30 -4.56 8.84 -16.52
N VAL A 31 -4.66 9.23 -15.24
CA VAL A 31 -3.90 8.61 -14.15
C VAL A 31 -4.76 7.58 -13.43
N THR A 32 -4.27 6.33 -13.34
CA THR A 32 -4.85 5.26 -12.54
C THR A 32 -3.86 4.79 -11.49
N VAL A 33 -4.29 4.72 -10.23
CA VAL A 33 -3.53 4.13 -9.12
C VAL A 33 -4.14 2.79 -8.76
N VAL A 34 -3.31 1.74 -8.73
CA VAL A 34 -3.66 0.41 -8.22
C VAL A 34 -3.04 0.25 -6.84
N ALA A 35 -3.87 0.06 -5.82
CA ALA A 35 -3.45 0.00 -4.43
C ALA A 35 -3.99 -1.28 -3.77
N GLN A 36 -3.09 -2.09 -3.23
CA GLN A 36 -3.44 -3.34 -2.54
C GLN A 36 -4.24 -3.08 -1.25
N GLU A 37 -3.89 -2.05 -0.48
CA GLU A 37 -4.63 -1.66 0.71
C GLU A 37 -5.97 -1.00 0.32
N GLN A 38 -7.03 -1.26 1.09
CA GLN A 38 -8.33 -0.57 0.94
C GLN A 38 -8.27 0.88 1.45
N HIS A 39 -7.37 1.14 2.39
CA HIS A 39 -7.21 2.44 3.03
C HIS A 39 -6.70 3.51 2.05
N PRO A 40 -7.15 4.77 2.17
CA PRO A 40 -6.51 5.90 1.52
C PRO A 40 -5.03 5.98 1.91
N ALA A 41 -4.20 6.64 1.10
CA ALA A 41 -2.80 6.84 1.46
C ALA A 41 -2.65 7.60 2.80
N TYR A 42 -1.71 7.16 3.64
CA TYR A 42 -1.45 7.75 4.95
C TYR A 42 0.05 7.86 5.23
N ASN A 43 0.42 8.68 6.22
CA ASN A 43 1.79 8.80 6.70
C ASN A 43 2.14 7.59 7.56
N ARG A 44 2.78 6.59 6.92
CA ARG A 44 3.16 5.32 7.56
C ARG A 44 4.15 5.49 8.73
N VAL A 45 4.89 6.59 8.80
CA VAL A 45 5.79 6.90 9.92
C VAL A 45 5.03 7.05 11.24
N LEU A 46 3.76 7.46 11.17
CA LEU A 46 2.92 7.71 12.35
C LEU A 46 2.09 6.48 12.78
N LEU A 47 2.29 5.30 12.18
CA LEU A 47 1.54 4.09 12.59
C LEU A 47 1.75 3.73 14.07
N ALA A 48 2.95 3.95 14.61
CA ALA A 48 3.22 3.71 16.03
C ALA A 48 2.41 4.64 16.95
N GLU A 49 2.09 5.86 16.49
CA GLU A 49 1.24 6.80 17.22
C GLU A 49 -0.22 6.33 17.24
N VAL A 50 -0.67 5.68 16.16
CA VAL A 50 -1.99 5.06 16.08
C VAL A 50 -2.09 3.86 17.02
N VAL A 51 -1.08 2.98 17.02
CA VAL A 51 -1.00 1.85 17.96
C VAL A 51 -1.01 2.34 19.42
N ALA A 52 -0.30 3.43 19.70
CA ALA A 52 -0.25 4.02 21.03
C ALA A 52 -1.54 4.76 21.43
N GLY A 53 -2.53 4.85 20.54
CA GLY A 53 -3.79 5.58 20.77
C GLY A 53 -3.62 7.10 20.84
N ARG A 54 -2.47 7.64 20.42
CA ARG A 54 -2.21 9.08 20.42
C ARG A 54 -2.84 9.79 19.23
N TYR A 55 -2.92 9.13 18.08
CA TYR A 55 -3.61 9.64 16.90
C TYR A 55 -4.64 8.64 16.39
N PRO A 56 -5.84 9.10 15.98
CA PRO A 56 -6.74 8.28 15.19
C PRO A 56 -6.24 8.21 13.73
N ALA A 57 -6.67 7.20 12.97
CA ALA A 57 -6.15 6.92 11.63
C ALA A 57 -6.38 8.09 10.64
N GLU A 58 -7.45 8.85 10.83
CA GLU A 58 -7.83 9.98 9.99
C GLU A 58 -6.81 11.13 10.09
N VAL A 59 -6.16 11.29 11.24
CA VAL A 59 -5.15 12.35 11.46
C VAL A 59 -3.88 12.07 10.65
N ILE A 60 -3.57 10.80 10.37
CA ILE A 60 -2.38 10.42 9.61
C ILE A 60 -2.68 10.27 8.10
N ALA A 61 -3.93 10.45 7.67
CA ALA A 61 -4.32 10.37 6.27
C ALA A 61 -3.64 11.47 5.43
N LEU A 62 -3.21 11.11 4.22
CA LEU A 62 -2.69 12.07 3.26
C LEU A 62 -3.82 12.66 2.41
N PRO A 63 -3.66 13.88 1.89
CA PRO A 63 -4.65 14.46 1.00
C PRO A 63 -4.90 13.56 -0.21
N SER A 64 -6.16 13.49 -0.64
CA SER A 64 -6.56 12.69 -1.79
C SER A 64 -5.87 13.14 -3.08
N ALA A 65 -5.82 12.23 -4.05
CA ALA A 65 -5.31 12.50 -5.39
C ALA A 65 -6.15 13.52 -6.19
N GLY A 66 -7.36 13.79 -5.72
CA GLY A 66 -8.37 14.59 -6.41
C GLY A 66 -9.20 13.76 -7.39
N PRO A 67 -10.31 14.33 -7.91
CA PRO A 67 -11.30 13.60 -8.70
C PRO A 67 -10.82 13.22 -10.11
N ALA A 68 -9.72 13.80 -10.59
CA ALA A 68 -9.14 13.49 -11.90
C ALA A 68 -8.33 12.19 -11.91
N VAL A 69 -8.07 11.59 -10.74
CA VAL A 69 -7.31 10.34 -10.61
C VAL A 69 -8.26 9.19 -10.33
N THR A 70 -8.13 8.11 -11.11
CA THR A 70 -8.83 6.86 -10.82
C THR A 70 -8.08 6.08 -9.76
N TRP A 71 -8.65 5.98 -8.56
CA TRP A 71 -8.08 5.19 -7.47
C TRP A 71 -8.74 3.81 -7.36
N ARG A 72 -7.96 2.74 -7.45
CA ARG A 72 -8.40 1.34 -7.31
C ARG A 72 -7.79 0.76 -6.03
N GLY A 73 -8.43 1.00 -4.89
CA GLY A 73 -8.05 0.44 -3.59
C GLY A 73 -8.51 -1.01 -3.43
N GLY A 74 -7.86 -1.77 -2.55
CA GLY A 74 -8.16 -3.19 -2.36
C GLY A 74 -7.83 -4.08 -3.56
N LEU A 75 -7.02 -3.60 -4.50
CA LEU A 75 -6.71 -4.27 -5.75
C LEU A 75 -5.20 -4.44 -5.93
N SER A 76 -4.74 -5.69 -6.04
CA SER A 76 -3.33 -6.00 -6.31
C SER A 76 -3.07 -6.13 -7.81
N ALA A 77 -2.01 -5.50 -8.29
CA ALA A 77 -1.42 -5.83 -9.58
C ALA A 77 -0.58 -7.12 -9.44
N THR A 78 -0.80 -8.09 -10.33
CA THR A 78 -0.21 -9.43 -10.23
C THR A 78 0.75 -9.75 -11.37
N VAL A 79 0.51 -9.20 -12.57
CA VAL A 79 1.38 -9.43 -13.74
C VAL A 79 1.62 -8.12 -14.49
N LEU A 80 2.87 -7.91 -14.88
CA LEU A 80 3.27 -6.88 -15.81
C LEU A 80 3.56 -7.50 -17.18
N ASP A 81 2.73 -7.21 -18.16
CA ASP A 81 2.93 -7.60 -19.56
C ASP A 81 3.52 -6.42 -20.35
N ARG A 82 4.83 -6.48 -20.58
CA ARG A 82 5.59 -5.40 -21.23
C ARG A 82 5.41 -5.38 -22.75
N GLU A 83 5.15 -6.54 -23.36
CA GLU A 83 4.96 -6.66 -24.81
C GLU A 83 3.64 -6.01 -25.20
N ARG A 84 2.57 -6.33 -24.46
CA ARG A 84 1.23 -5.75 -24.69
C ARG A 84 1.00 -4.43 -23.96
N ARG A 85 1.93 -4.00 -23.09
CA ARG A 85 1.85 -2.80 -22.23
C ARG A 85 0.59 -2.79 -21.36
N LEU A 86 0.38 -3.87 -20.60
CA LEU A 86 -0.76 -4.05 -19.71
C LEU A 86 -0.29 -4.43 -18.30
N VAL A 87 -1.01 -3.96 -17.29
CA VAL A 87 -0.96 -4.50 -15.92
C VAL A 87 -2.18 -5.37 -15.71
N ARG A 88 -2.01 -6.62 -15.30
CA ARG A 88 -3.10 -7.49 -14.86
C ARG A 88 -3.27 -7.39 -13.36
N CYS A 89 -4.51 -7.29 -12.90
CA CYS A 89 -4.85 -7.27 -11.49
C CYS A 89 -5.41 -8.62 -11.02
N ALA A 90 -5.45 -8.81 -9.70
CA ALA A 90 -5.91 -10.06 -9.08
C ALA A 90 -7.37 -10.41 -9.39
N ASP A 91 -8.20 -9.42 -9.69
CA ASP A 91 -9.60 -9.59 -10.11
C ASP A 91 -9.76 -9.93 -11.61
N GLY A 92 -8.64 -10.07 -12.34
CA GLY A 92 -8.63 -10.30 -13.79
C GLY A 92 -8.69 -9.03 -14.64
N THR A 93 -8.82 -7.83 -14.04
CA THR A 93 -8.80 -6.56 -14.78
C THR A 93 -7.47 -6.37 -15.50
N GLU A 94 -7.51 -5.96 -16.77
CA GLU A 94 -6.34 -5.55 -17.54
C GLU A 94 -6.32 -4.02 -17.69
N LEU A 95 -5.23 -3.39 -17.26
CA LEU A 95 -5.03 -1.94 -17.32
C LEU A 95 -3.94 -1.61 -18.36
N PRO A 96 -4.31 -1.12 -19.56
CA PRO A 96 -3.32 -0.69 -20.54
C PRO A 96 -2.66 0.61 -20.11
N TYR A 97 -1.37 0.74 -20.41
CA TYR A 97 -0.59 1.91 -20.03
C TYR A 97 0.29 2.39 -21.18
N ASP A 98 0.54 3.69 -21.20
CA ASP A 98 1.60 4.30 -22.01
C ASP A 98 2.83 4.57 -21.13
N VAL A 99 2.58 4.92 -19.86
CA VAL A 99 3.60 5.04 -18.81
C VAL A 99 3.19 4.19 -17.61
N LEU A 100 4.11 3.35 -17.13
CA LEU A 100 3.94 2.57 -15.90
C LEU A 100 4.93 3.06 -14.83
N VAL A 101 4.44 3.25 -13.62
CA VAL A 101 5.25 3.59 -12.45
C VAL A 101 5.08 2.52 -11.38
N LEU A 102 6.18 1.92 -10.95
CA LEU A 102 6.21 0.98 -9.83
C LEU A 102 6.54 1.75 -8.54
N ALA A 103 5.52 2.01 -7.73
CA ALA A 103 5.59 2.66 -6.43
C ALA A 103 5.18 1.67 -5.31
N THR A 104 5.54 0.39 -5.48
CA THR A 104 5.09 -0.75 -4.65
C THR A 104 5.60 -0.73 -3.22
N GLY A 105 6.61 0.10 -2.92
CA GLY A 105 7.22 0.15 -1.60
C GLY A 105 7.90 -1.17 -1.25
N SER A 106 7.71 -1.63 0.00
CA SER A 106 8.31 -2.85 0.52
C SER A 106 7.39 -3.55 1.50
N GLU A 107 7.53 -4.86 1.58
CA GLU A 107 6.89 -5.73 2.56
C GLU A 107 7.80 -5.93 3.79
N PRO A 108 7.23 -6.22 4.97
CA PRO A 108 8.00 -6.64 6.14
C PRO A 108 8.83 -7.89 5.80
N VAL A 109 10.07 -7.94 6.29
CA VAL A 109 10.79 -9.20 6.31
C VAL A 109 10.14 -10.07 7.38
N ALA A 110 9.76 -11.30 7.04
CA ALA A 110 9.24 -12.25 8.01
C ALA A 110 10.24 -12.38 9.18
N ALA A 111 9.74 -12.42 10.41
CA ALA A 111 10.56 -12.57 11.60
C ALA A 111 11.52 -13.77 11.43
N PRO A 112 12.74 -13.71 11.98
CA PRO A 112 13.70 -14.80 11.84
C PRO A 112 13.07 -16.12 12.27
N PRO A 113 13.34 -17.20 11.53
CA PRO A 113 12.69 -18.48 11.75
C PRO A 113 13.06 -19.00 13.14
N THR A 114 12.09 -19.04 14.05
CA THR A 114 12.08 -20.11 15.08
C THR A 114 11.60 -21.44 14.49
N GLU A 115 11.11 -21.43 13.24
CA GLU A 115 10.67 -22.61 12.48
C GLU A 115 11.47 -22.73 11.17
N PRO A 116 12.04 -23.90 10.81
CA PRO A 116 12.96 -24.06 9.68
C PRO A 116 12.37 -23.76 8.29
N GLU A 117 11.05 -23.59 8.19
CA GLU A 117 10.31 -23.49 6.94
C GLU A 117 9.47 -22.20 6.91
N GLY A 118 10.09 -21.08 6.52
CA GLY A 118 9.41 -19.79 6.41
C GLY A 118 9.98 -18.96 5.27
N GLY A 119 9.61 -19.31 4.04
CA GLY A 119 9.98 -18.56 2.85
C GLY A 119 9.48 -17.11 2.88
N ARG A 120 10.11 -16.26 2.07
CA ARG A 120 9.64 -14.88 1.81
C ARG A 120 8.14 -14.89 1.49
N GLY A 121 7.33 -14.23 2.33
CA GLY A 121 5.88 -14.10 2.10
C GLY A 121 4.97 -15.07 2.87
N GLY A 122 5.47 -15.81 3.86
CA GLY A 122 4.62 -16.58 4.78
C GLY A 122 3.87 -15.71 5.81
N GLN A 123 2.71 -16.19 6.26
CA GLN A 123 1.97 -15.59 7.38
C GLN A 123 2.87 -15.59 8.63
N PRO A 124 2.95 -14.49 9.41
CA PRO A 124 3.70 -14.50 10.66
C PRO A 124 3.13 -15.56 11.63
N PRO A 125 3.98 -16.15 12.49
CA PRO A 125 3.51 -17.06 13.54
C PRO A 125 2.41 -16.44 14.40
N ALA A 126 1.56 -17.27 15.02
CA ALA A 126 0.52 -16.79 15.91
C ALA A 126 1.11 -15.90 17.03
N GLY A 127 0.53 -14.70 17.21
CA GLY A 127 1.01 -13.71 18.19
C GLY A 127 2.18 -12.84 17.71
N VAL A 128 2.71 -13.07 16.50
CA VAL A 128 3.70 -12.18 15.86
C VAL A 128 2.96 -11.26 14.90
N HIS A 129 3.13 -9.95 15.11
CA HIS A 129 2.49 -8.92 14.30
C HIS A 129 3.57 -8.07 13.63
N PRO A 130 3.61 -7.95 12.29
CA PRO A 130 4.36 -6.88 11.66
C PRO A 130 3.72 -5.53 12.01
N LEU A 131 4.41 -4.43 11.74
CA LEU A 131 3.85 -3.08 11.82
C LEU A 131 4.21 -2.31 10.54
N ARG A 132 3.41 -2.51 9.49
CA ARG A 132 3.63 -1.89 8.17
C ARG A 132 2.38 -1.27 7.58
N THR A 133 1.23 -1.87 7.81
CA THR A 133 -0.07 -1.40 7.31
C THR A 133 -0.93 -0.82 8.44
N LEU A 134 -2.04 -0.17 8.08
CA LEU A 134 -3.01 0.26 9.08
C LEU A 134 -3.73 -0.95 9.72
N ASP A 135 -3.96 -2.01 8.95
CA ASP A 135 -4.52 -3.26 9.46
C ASP A 135 -3.57 -3.92 10.46
N ASP A 136 -2.26 -3.88 10.21
CA ASP A 136 -1.25 -4.32 11.18
C ASP A 136 -1.34 -3.52 12.48
N ALA A 137 -1.44 -2.18 12.38
CA ALA A 137 -1.56 -1.30 13.54
C ALA A 137 -2.81 -1.63 14.37
N HIS A 138 -3.95 -1.87 13.72
CA HIS A 138 -5.16 -2.32 14.40
C HIS A 138 -4.99 -3.70 15.04
N ALA A 139 -4.32 -4.63 14.37
CA ALA A 139 -4.05 -5.96 14.92
C ALA A 139 -3.15 -5.89 16.17
N VAL A 140 -2.10 -5.08 16.15
CA VAL A 140 -1.22 -4.84 17.31
C VAL A 140 -2.01 -4.19 18.45
N ALA A 141 -2.78 -3.14 18.16
CA ALA A 141 -3.58 -2.45 19.17
C ALA A 141 -4.64 -3.38 19.81
N GLY A 142 -5.25 -4.26 19.01
CA GLY A 142 -6.21 -5.25 19.51
C GLY A 142 -5.59 -6.40 20.31
N ALA A 143 -4.33 -6.75 20.04
CA ALA A 143 -3.58 -7.74 20.81
C ALA A 143 -2.94 -7.15 22.09
N ALA A 144 -2.73 -5.84 22.13
CA ALA A 144 -2.18 -5.13 23.28
C ALA A 144 -3.26 -4.81 24.33
N GLY A 145 -2.89 -4.83 25.61
CA GLY A 145 -3.79 -4.47 26.70
C GLY A 145 -3.14 -4.57 28.07
N PRO A 146 -3.81 -4.09 29.14
CA PRO A 146 -3.32 -4.20 30.49
C PRO A 146 -2.99 -5.66 30.86
N GLY A 147 -1.77 -5.91 31.35
CA GLY A 147 -1.31 -7.25 31.73
C GLY A 147 -0.77 -8.11 30.58
N VAL A 148 -0.86 -7.67 29.32
CA VAL A 148 -0.23 -8.35 28.20
C VAL A 148 1.28 -8.09 28.20
N ARG A 149 2.07 -9.15 28.03
CA ARG A 149 3.52 -9.06 27.83
C ARG A 149 3.82 -9.04 26.34
N ALA A 150 4.55 -8.03 25.89
CA ALA A 150 4.96 -7.89 24.50
C ALA A 150 6.49 -7.74 24.40
N VAL A 151 7.05 -8.14 23.27
CA VAL A 151 8.46 -7.92 22.93
C VAL A 151 8.54 -7.33 21.53
N VAL A 152 9.44 -6.36 21.33
CA VAL A 152 9.74 -5.81 20.00
C VAL A 152 11.00 -6.50 19.48
N VAL A 153 10.93 -7.05 18.27
CA VAL A 153 12.05 -7.74 17.61
C VAL A 153 12.51 -6.91 16.42
N GLY A 154 13.74 -6.40 16.50
CA GLY A 154 14.31 -5.45 15.54
C GLY A 154 14.30 -4.02 16.11
N GLY A 155 15.45 -3.34 16.07
CA GLY A 155 15.66 -2.00 16.63
C GLY A 155 16.69 -1.21 15.84
#